data_AF-A0AAV4J1J9-F1
#
_entry.id   AF-A0AAV4J1J9-F1
#
_cell.length_a   1.000
_cell.length_b   1.000
_cell.length_c   1.000
_cell.angle_alpha   90.00
_cell.angle_beta   90.00
_cell.angle_gamma   90.00
#
_symmetry.space_group_name_H-M   'P 1'
#
loop_
_entity.id
_entity.type
_entity.pdbx_description
1 polymer ?
#
loop_
_entity_poly.entity_id
_entity_poly.type
_entity_poly.pdbx_seq_one_letter_code
_entity_poly.pdbx_strand_id
1 'polypeptide(L)'
;FVSSAVYYGHNFNSKNLAGNRYLNVFLSGIVEIPALLLLVLINNKLGRRWTSALYMLISGLASFSILIIDLTVGMEEMSALTLTCALIGKSFIAGGWAAVQIFSAETFPTVIR
;
A
#
# COMPACT_ATOMS: atom_id res chain seq x y z
N PHE A 1 -11.68 5.14 7.62
CA PHE A 1 -12.03 3.76 8.05
C PHE A 1 -11.58 2.72 7.03
N VAL A 2 -12.09 2.75 5.78
CA VAL A 2 -11.75 1.78 4.72
C VAL A 2 -10.24 1.63 4.51
N SER A 3 -9.50 2.73 4.34
CA SER A 3 -8.05 2.69 4.13
C SER A 3 -7.28 2.05 5.30
N SER A 4 -7.74 2.25 6.54
CA SER A 4 -7.14 1.61 7.72
C SER A 4 -7.40 0.10 7.73
N ALA A 5 -8.62 -0.33 7.40
CA ALA A 5 -8.96 -1.76 7.32
C ALA A 5 -8.12 -2.49 6.27
N VAL A 6 -7.95 -1.87 5.09
CA VAL A 6 -7.12 -2.40 4.00
C VAL A 6 -5.63 -2.46 4.42
N TYR A 7 -5.11 -1.43 5.08
CA TYR A 7 -3.73 -1.42 5.60
C TYR A 7 -3.48 -2.54 6.62
N TYR A 8 -4.39 -2.74 7.57
CA TYR A 8 -4.25 -3.82 8.55
C TYR A 8 -4.42 -5.20 7.89
N GLY A 9 -5.35 -5.35 6.94
CA GLY A 9 -5.54 -6.58 6.18
C GLY A 9 -4.27 -6.99 5.44
N HIS A 10 -3.61 -6.04 4.76
CA HIS A 10 -2.36 -6.30 4.05
C HIS A 10 -1.21 -6.65 5.00
N ASN A 11 -1.12 -5.99 6.17
CA ASN A 11 -0.12 -6.29 7.18
C ASN A 11 -0.30 -7.67 7.83
N PHE A 12 -1.54 -8.14 7.99
CA PHE A 12 -1.80 -9.51 8.41
C PHE A 12 -1.45 -10.51 7.32
N ASN A 13 -1.75 -10.20 6.05
CA ASN A 13 -1.44 -11.06 4.92
C ASN A 13 0.08 -11.17 4.64
N SER A 14 0.88 -10.13 4.90
CA SER A 14 2.36 -10.18 4.81
C SER A 14 3.00 -11.29 5.67
N LYS A 15 2.31 -11.79 6.71
CA LYS A 15 2.79 -12.91 7.54
C LYS A 15 2.56 -14.29 6.89
N ASN A 16 1.67 -14.35 5.90
CA ASN A 16 1.17 -15.58 5.29
C ASN A 16 1.70 -15.81 3.85
N LEU A 17 2.53 -14.90 3.32
CA LEU A 17 3.23 -15.12 2.05
C LEU A 17 4.27 -16.23 2.21
N ALA A 18 4.14 -17.28 1.40
CA ALA A 18 4.98 -18.48 1.43
C ALA A 18 6.48 -18.14 1.25
N GLY A 19 7.30 -18.47 2.27
CA GLY A 19 8.74 -18.20 2.32
C GLY A 19 9.26 -17.92 3.73
N ASN A 20 10.50 -17.42 3.85
CA ASN A 20 11.08 -17.02 5.14
C ASN A 20 10.44 -15.71 5.61
N ARG A 21 9.55 -15.80 6.61
CA ARG A 21 8.77 -14.68 7.18
C ARG A 21 9.63 -13.48 7.58
N TYR A 22 10.87 -13.69 8.01
CA TYR A 22 11.79 -12.60 8.36
C TYR A 22 12.19 -11.75 7.15
N LEU A 23 12.43 -12.39 6.00
CA LEU A 23 12.76 -11.69 4.76
C LEU A 23 11.58 -10.86 4.27
N ASN A 24 10.36 -11.42 4.27
CA ASN A 24 9.17 -10.71 3.79
C ASN A 24 8.87 -9.45 4.62
N VAL A 25 9.07 -9.52 5.94
CA VAL A 25 8.91 -8.37 6.84
C VAL A 25 10.01 -7.34 6.62
N PHE A 26 11.26 -7.78 6.44
CA PHE A 26 12.39 -6.89 6.15
C PHE A 26 12.23 -6.14 4.82
N LEU A 27 11.88 -6.86 3.75
CA LEU A 27 11.57 -6.29 2.43
C LEU A 27 10.38 -5.33 2.52
N SER A 28 9.33 -5.68 3.26
CA SER A 28 8.18 -4.78 3.47
C SER A 28 8.58 -3.47 4.14
N GLY A 29 9.43 -3.52 5.17
CA GLY A 29 9.90 -2.31 5.87
C GLY A 29 10.78 -1.43 4.98
N ILE A 30 11.68 -2.03 4.20
CA ILE A 30 12.54 -1.28 3.27
C ILE A 30 11.70 -0.62 2.16
N VAL A 31 10.67 -1.29 1.65
CA VAL A 31 9.84 -0.76 0.55
C VAL A 31 8.91 0.37 1.02
N GLU A 32 8.50 0.40 2.29
CA GLU A 32 7.65 1.48 2.82
C GLU A 32 8.38 2.83 2.84
N ILE A 33 9.67 2.88 3.18
CA ILE A 33 10.46 4.13 3.27
C ILE A 33 10.51 4.92 1.95
N PRO A 34 10.95 4.34 0.81
CA PRO A 34 10.98 5.05 -0.47
C PRO A 34 9.58 5.32 -1.01
N ALA A 35 8.60 4.46 -0.74
CA ALA A 35 7.22 4.70 -1.15
C ALA A 35 6.62 5.92 -0.45
N LEU A 36 6.91 6.13 0.84
CA LEU A 36 6.51 7.33 1.57
C LEU A 36 7.22 8.58 1.03
N LEU A 37 8.51 8.51 0.68
CA LEU A 37 9.23 9.63 0.05
C LEU A 37 8.64 10.00 -1.33
N LEU A 38 8.36 8.99 -2.16
CA LEU A 38 7.69 9.20 -3.44
C LEU A 38 6.30 9.80 -3.26
N LEU A 39 5.59 9.42 -2.19
CA LEU A 39 4.31 10.02 -1.88
C LEU A 39 4.43 11.50 -1.56
N VAL A 40 5.39 11.91 -0.73
CA VAL A 40 5.61 13.33 -0.42
C VAL A 40 5.90 14.12 -1.69
N LEU A 41 6.72 13.58 -2.60
CA LEU A 41 7.06 14.21 -3.88
C LEU A 41 5.85 14.34 -4.83
N ILE A 42 5.08 13.26 -4.98
CA ILE A 42 3.92 13.23 -5.88
C ILE A 42 2.78 14.10 -5.32
N ASN A 43 2.59 14.10 -3.99
CA ASN A 43 1.59 14.93 -3.32
C ASN A 43 1.86 16.43 -3.54
N ASN A 44 3.13 16.82 -3.58
CA ASN A 44 3.53 18.21 -3.84
C ASN A 44 3.31 18.64 -5.31
N LYS A 45 3.24 17.69 -6.26
CA LYS A 45 3.08 18.00 -7.70
C LYS A 45 1.65 17.84 -8.25
N LEU A 46 0.91 16.82 -7.81
CA LEU A 46 -0.35 16.39 -8.45
C LEU A 46 -1.63 16.79 -7.71
N GLY A 47 -1.50 17.49 -6.58
CA GLY A 47 -2.63 17.87 -5.74
C GLY A 47 -3.15 16.71 -4.87
N ARG A 48 -3.60 17.06 -3.66
CA ARG A 48 -3.89 16.13 -2.54
C ARG A 48 -5.03 15.12 -2.76
N ARG A 49 -6.03 15.51 -3.55
CA ARG A 49 -7.20 14.66 -3.83
C ARG A 49 -6.89 13.60 -4.88
N TRP A 50 -6.22 14.00 -5.96
CA TRP A 50 -5.86 13.11 -7.07
C TRP A 50 -4.81 12.08 -6.68
N THR A 51 -3.83 12.48 -5.88
CA THR A 51 -2.85 11.54 -5.34
C THR A 51 -3.53 10.42 -4.57
N SER A 52 -4.33 10.75 -3.56
CA SER A 52 -5.03 9.75 -2.74
C SER A 52 -5.86 8.77 -3.58
N ALA A 53 -6.56 9.26 -4.60
CA ALA A 53 -7.35 8.42 -5.51
C ALA A 53 -6.47 7.49 -6.37
N LEU A 54 -5.37 8.00 -6.94
CA LEU A 54 -4.43 7.19 -7.74
C LEU A 54 -3.77 6.11 -6.90
N TYR A 55 -3.35 6.42 -5.66
CA TYR A 55 -2.78 5.44 -4.74
C TYR A 55 -3.77 4.30 -4.43
N MET A 56 -5.05 4.62 -4.19
CA MET A 56 -6.08 3.60 -3.95
C MET A 56 -6.40 2.77 -5.20
N LEU A 57 -6.41 3.37 -6.39
CA LEU A 57 -6.62 2.63 -7.63
C LEU A 57 -5.47 1.66 -7.93
N ILE A 58 -4.22 2.10 -7.80
CA ILE A 58 -3.04 1.26 -8.03
C ILE A 58 -2.99 0.10 -7.01
N SER A 59 -3.28 0.39 -5.74
CA SER A 59 -3.42 -0.63 -4.70
C SER A 59 -4.53 -1.65 -5.01
N GLY A 60 -5.70 -1.17 -5.45
CA GLY A 60 -6.82 -2.03 -5.81
C GLY A 60 -6.49 -2.94 -6.98
N LEU A 61 -5.86 -2.41 -8.02
CA LEU A 61 -5.40 -3.18 -9.17
C LEU A 61 -4.36 -4.24 -8.77
N ALA A 62 -3.37 -3.88 -7.93
CA ALA A 62 -2.38 -4.84 -7.44
C ALA A 62 -3.03 -5.98 -6.64
N SER A 63 -4.03 -5.67 -5.81
CA SER A 63 -4.76 -6.68 -5.02
C SER A 63 -5.63 -7.58 -5.91
N PHE A 64 -6.24 -7.01 -6.96
CA PHE A 64 -7.02 -7.76 -7.94
C PHE A 64 -6.14 -8.70 -8.77
N SER A 65 -4.95 -8.25 -9.17
CA SER A 65 -3.95 -9.09 -9.83
C SER A 65 -3.52 -10.28 -8.96
N ILE A 66 -3.33 -10.07 -7.65
CA ILE A 66 -3.01 -11.18 -6.72
C ILE A 66 -4.16 -12.20 -6.68
N LEU A 67 -5.42 -11.75 -6.63
CA LEU A 67 -6.59 -12.63 -6.67
C LEU A 67 -6.67 -13.44 -7.97
N ILE A 68 -6.37 -12.82 -9.12
CA ILE A 68 -6.35 -13.52 -10.41
C ILE A 68 -5.26 -14.60 -10.44
N ILE A 69 -4.06 -14.28 -9.92
CA ILE A 69 -2.93 -15.24 -9.86
C ILE A 69 -3.29 -16.44 -8.97
N ASP A 70 -3.91 -16.19 -7.82
CA ASP A 70 -4.37 -17.23 -6.89
C ASP A 70 -5.39 -18.18 -7.55
N LEU A 71 -6.34 -17.64 -8.31
CA LEU A 71 -7.37 -18.42 -9.01
C LEU A 71 -6.88 -19.21 -10.23
N THR A 72 -5.78 -18.80 -10.87
CA THR A 72 -5.35 -19.34 -12.17
C THR A 72 -4.22 -20.36 -12.09
N VAL A 73 -3.25 -20.15 -11.20
CA VAL A 73 -1.98 -20.92 -11.20
C VAL A 73 -1.75 -21.67 -9.88
N GLY A 74 -2.43 -21.29 -8.80
CA GLY A 74 -2.13 -21.79 -7.46
C GLY A 74 -0.86 -21.15 -6.89
N MET A 75 -0.88 -20.80 -5.61
CA MET A 75 0.13 -19.93 -4.96
C MET A 75 1.59 -20.45 -5.01
N GLU A 76 1.80 -21.73 -5.29
CA GLU A 76 3.10 -22.39 -5.09
C GLU A 76 4.11 -22.15 -6.22
N GLU A 77 3.68 -21.99 -7.48
CA GLU A 77 4.62 -21.81 -8.60
C GLU A 77 5.06 -20.35 -8.83
N MET A 78 4.28 -19.38 -8.35
CA MET A 78 4.48 -17.94 -8.61
C MET A 78 4.79 -17.12 -7.35
N SER A 79 5.38 -17.74 -6.32
CA SER A 79 5.63 -17.09 -5.01
C SER A 79 6.37 -15.74 -5.12
N ALA A 80 7.38 -15.62 -5.99
CA ALA A 80 8.12 -14.37 -6.19
C ALA A 80 7.27 -13.24 -6.83
N LEU A 81 6.37 -13.59 -7.76
CA LEU A 81 5.49 -12.65 -8.44
C LEU A 81 4.36 -12.17 -7.51
N THR A 82 3.79 -13.09 -6.74
CA THR A 82 2.83 -12.78 -5.68
C THR A 82 3.45 -11.88 -4.61
N LEU A 83 4.71 -12.15 -4.23
CA LEU A 83 5.44 -11.35 -3.25
C LEU A 83 5.72 -9.93 -3.74
N THR A 84 6.19 -9.76 -4.97
CA THR A 84 6.43 -8.43 -5.53
C THR A 84 5.14 -7.63 -5.71
N CYS A 85 4.07 -8.25 -6.22
CA CYS A 85 2.75 -7.60 -6.28
C CYS A 85 2.20 -7.24 -4.89
N ALA A 86 2.39 -8.10 -3.89
CA ALA A 86 1.96 -7.81 -2.52
C ALA A 86 2.77 -6.66 -1.91
N LEU A 87 4.08 -6.60 -2.12
CA LEU A 87 4.92 -5.50 -1.65
C LEU A 87 4.54 -4.18 -2.30
N ILE A 88 4.27 -4.20 -3.61
CA ILE A 88 3.76 -3.06 -4.37
C ILE A 88 2.41 -2.62 -3.79
N GLY A 89 1.42 -3.51 -3.72
CA GLY A 89 0.10 -3.19 -3.16
C GLY A 89 0.18 -2.58 -1.75
N LYS A 90 1.03 -3.15 -0.89
CA LYS A 90 1.27 -2.66 0.47
C LYS A 90 1.78 -1.23 0.50
N SER A 91 2.77 -0.92 -0.33
CA SER A 91 3.43 0.39 -0.35
C SER A 91 2.48 1.49 -0.83
N PHE A 92 1.66 1.20 -1.84
CA PHE A 92 0.61 2.11 -2.31
C PHE A 92 -0.51 2.31 -1.28
N ILE A 93 -0.88 1.29 -0.50
CA ILE A 93 -1.86 1.41 0.61
C ILE A 93 -1.31 2.27 1.74
N ALA A 94 -0.09 1.99 2.19
CA ALA A 94 0.58 2.77 3.24
C ALA A 94 0.67 4.24 2.84
N GLY A 95 1.01 4.50 1.57
CA GLY A 95 1.01 5.83 1.01
C GLY A 95 -0.37 6.49 1.02
N GLY A 96 -1.38 5.84 0.43
CA GLY A 96 -2.75 6.37 0.39
C GLY A 96 -3.30 6.69 1.78
N TRP A 97 -3.00 5.86 2.78
CA TRP A 97 -3.39 6.11 4.17
C TRP A 97 -2.72 7.35 4.76
N ALA A 98 -1.41 7.53 4.55
CA ALA A 98 -0.68 8.72 5.00
C ALA A 98 -1.20 10.01 4.32
N ALA A 99 -1.49 9.97 3.02
CA ALA A 99 -2.05 11.12 2.29
C ALA A 99 -3.43 11.54 2.82
N VAL A 100 -4.30 10.57 3.12
CA VAL A 100 -5.64 10.83 3.69
C VAL A 100 -5.53 11.43 5.10
N GLN A 101 -4.59 10.98 5.92
CA GLN A 101 -4.38 11.57 7.25
C GLN A 101 -3.93 13.02 7.17
N ILE A 102 -3.00 13.34 6.27
CA ILE A 102 -2.54 14.71 6.05
C ILE A 102 -3.70 15.57 5.57
N PHE A 103 -4.47 15.11 4.59
CA PHE A 103 -5.65 15.83 4.09
C PHE A 103 -6.69 16.08 5.19
N SER A 104 -6.92 15.09 6.05
CA SER A 104 -7.80 15.23 7.21
C SER A 104 -7.27 16.30 8.18
N ALA A 105 -5.98 16.29 8.49
CA ALA A 105 -5.35 17.27 9.38
C ALA A 105 -5.47 18.71 8.86
N GLU A 106 -5.48 18.91 7.56
CA GLU A 106 -5.62 20.24 6.96
C GLU A 106 -7.04 20.77 6.89
N THR A 107 -8.00 19.85 6.82
CA THR A 107 -9.42 20.17 6.81
C THR A 107 -9.89 20.59 8.21
N PHE A 108 -9.23 20.10 9.26
CA PHE A 108 -9.49 20.57 10.62
C PHE A 108 -8.88 21.97 10.79
N PRO A 109 -9.69 22.99 11.14
CA PRO A 109 -9.18 24.31 11.39
C PRO A 109 -8.31 24.27 12.65
N THR A 110 -7.00 24.47 12.48
CA THR A 110 -6.14 24.82 13.61
C THR A 110 -6.63 26.15 14.16
N VAL A 111 -6.92 26.21 15.45
CA VAL A 111 -7.48 27.38 16.18
C VAL A 111 -6.62 28.65 16.12
N ILE A 112 -5.49 28.62 15.42
CA ILE A 112 -4.46 29.67 15.35
C ILE A 112 -4.36 30.25 13.93
N ARG A 113 -5.50 30.57 13.29
CA ARG A 113 -5.52 31.35 12.05
C ARG A 113 -6.36 32.60 12.24
#